data_AF-A0A849GA85-F1
#
_entry.id   AF-A0A849GA85-F1
#
_cell.length_a   1.000
_cell.length_b   1.000
_cell.length_c   1.000
_cell.angle_alpha   90.00
_cell.angle_beta   90.00
_cell.angle_gamma   90.00
#
_symmetry.space_group_name_H-M   'P 1'
#
loop_
_entity.id
_entity.type
_entity.pdbx_description
1 polymer ?
#
loop_
_entity_poly.entity_id
_entity_poly.type
_entity_poly.pdbx_seq_one_letter_code
_entity_poly.pdbx_strand_id
1 'polypeptide(L)'
;MQCIDARLHNKPAQIVGRLRQKIRENAGRYDRIYVAYADCGTGGAIDRLLAEEQIERLPGAHCYQFFAGRDRFAELSDAEPGTFYLTDFLARNFEKLVVGPLKLDEHPELRNAYFGNYRKLVFLSQAIDSELLRMAKAAAQYLDLEFEHVHCGYGGLEAELQAVASG
;
A
#
# COMPACT_ATOMS: atom_id res chain seq x y z
N MET A 1 -12.80 -8.96 -9.52
CA MET A 1 -12.04 -7.98 -8.72
C MET A 1 -12.80 -6.66 -8.69
N GLN A 2 -13.01 -6.08 -7.51
CA GLN A 2 -13.66 -4.78 -7.33
C GLN A 2 -12.71 -3.87 -6.53
N CYS A 3 -12.63 -2.59 -6.90
CA CYS A 3 -11.73 -1.63 -6.24
C CYS A 3 -12.53 -0.49 -5.58
N ILE A 4 -11.99 0.06 -4.50
CA ILE A 4 -12.41 1.36 -3.95
C ILE A 4 -11.45 2.45 -4.44
N ASP A 5 -11.85 3.71 -4.30
CA ASP A 5 -11.07 4.86 -4.79
C ASP A 5 -9.71 4.98 -4.09
N ALA A 6 -8.62 4.98 -4.86
CA ALA A 6 -7.25 5.05 -4.34
C ALA A 6 -6.98 6.34 -3.53
N ARG A 7 -7.73 7.43 -3.78
CA ARG A 7 -7.62 8.69 -3.02
C ARG A 7 -7.95 8.54 -1.54
N LEU A 8 -8.63 7.45 -1.15
CA LEU A 8 -8.95 7.16 0.25
C LEU A 8 -7.70 6.80 1.08
N HIS A 9 -6.55 6.54 0.46
CA HIS A 9 -5.29 6.29 1.18
C HIS A 9 -4.90 7.45 2.11
N ASN A 10 -5.21 8.68 1.70
CA ASN A 10 -4.95 9.89 2.49
C ASN A 10 -6.15 10.27 3.39
N LYS A 11 -7.21 9.46 3.42
CA LYS A 11 -8.44 9.67 4.21
C LYS A 11 -8.91 8.34 4.84
N PRO A 12 -8.09 7.73 5.73
CA PRO A 12 -8.35 6.38 6.23
C PRO A 12 -9.72 6.22 6.91
N ALA A 13 -10.21 7.26 7.58
CA ALA A 13 -11.53 7.28 8.20
C ALA A 13 -12.70 7.00 7.24
N GLN A 14 -12.52 7.21 5.93
CA GLN A 14 -13.55 7.00 4.91
C GLN A 14 -13.52 5.58 4.29
N ILE A 15 -12.45 4.82 4.52
CA ILE A 15 -12.24 3.49 3.90
C ILE A 15 -13.34 2.52 4.34
N VAL A 16 -13.62 2.44 5.64
CA VAL A 16 -14.59 1.50 6.23
C VAL A 16 -15.98 1.67 5.62
N GLY A 17 -16.45 2.92 5.49
CA GLY A 17 -17.77 3.20 4.91
C GLY A 17 -17.87 2.74 3.45
N ARG A 18 -16.83 3.00 2.65
CA ARG A 18 -16.79 2.62 1.23
C ARG A 18 -16.64 1.11 1.05
N LEU A 19 -15.86 0.46 1.91
CA LEU A 19 -15.70 -0.99 1.92
C LEU A 19 -17.02 -1.70 2.26
N ARG A 20 -17.72 -1.25 3.31
CA ARG A 20 -19.05 -1.76 3.69
C ARG A 20 -20.05 -1.65 2.53
N GLN A 21 -20.11 -0.49 1.89
CA GLN A 21 -20.98 -0.28 0.73
C GLN A 21 -20.67 -1.30 -0.37
N LYS A 22 -19.39 -1.46 -0.73
CA LYS A 22 -18.99 -2.36 -1.81
C LYS A 22 -19.26 -3.84 -1.48
N ILE A 23 -19.06 -4.26 -0.23
CA ILE A 23 -19.40 -5.60 0.25
C ILE A 23 -20.89 -5.86 0.04
N ARG A 24 -21.75 -4.96 0.53
CA ARG A 24 -23.21 -5.11 0.47
C ARG A 24 -23.75 -5.06 -0.97
N GLU A 25 -23.17 -4.23 -1.83
CA GLU A 25 -23.50 -4.20 -3.28
C GLU A 25 -23.25 -5.54 -3.98
N ASN A 26 -22.38 -6.39 -3.42
CA ASN A 26 -22.00 -7.67 -3.99
C ASN A 26 -22.47 -8.87 -3.16
N ALA A 27 -23.21 -8.63 -2.07
CA ALA A 27 -23.80 -9.67 -1.25
C ALA A 27 -24.78 -10.50 -2.10
N GLY A 28 -24.67 -11.84 -2.02
CA GLY A 28 -25.50 -12.77 -2.79
C GLY A 28 -25.16 -12.88 -4.29
N ARG A 29 -24.17 -12.12 -4.80
CA ARG A 29 -23.68 -12.25 -6.19
C ARG A 29 -22.51 -13.22 -6.33
N TYR A 30 -21.84 -13.52 -5.24
CA TYR A 30 -20.67 -14.39 -5.18
C TYR A 30 -20.81 -15.36 -4.01
N ASP A 31 -20.34 -16.59 -4.18
CA ASP A 31 -20.35 -17.61 -3.12
C ASP A 31 -19.46 -17.21 -1.94
N ARG A 32 -18.35 -16.53 -2.23
CA ARG A 32 -17.39 -16.01 -1.25
C ARG A 32 -16.86 -14.64 -1.68
N ILE A 33 -16.66 -13.77 -0.69
CA ILE A 33 -16.02 -12.46 -0.86
C ILE A 33 -14.78 -12.46 0.04
N TYR A 34 -13.64 -12.05 -0.53
CA TYR A 34 -12.40 -11.81 0.21
C TYR A 34 -11.98 -10.36 0.05
N VAL A 35 -11.43 -9.79 1.12
CA VAL A 35 -10.92 -8.41 1.10
C VAL A 35 -9.39 -8.40 1.06
N ALA A 36 -8.84 -7.82 -0.01
CA ALA A 36 -7.40 -7.61 -0.18
C ALA A 36 -6.99 -6.19 0.26
N TYR A 37 -7.36 -5.81 1.49
CA TYR A 37 -7.02 -4.51 2.09
C TYR A 37 -6.27 -4.76 3.39
N ALA A 38 -5.10 -4.13 3.54
CA ALA A 38 -4.40 -4.05 4.82
C ALA A 38 -5.09 -3.03 5.75
N ASP A 39 -4.58 -2.79 6.97
CA ASP A 39 -5.22 -1.82 7.88
C ASP A 39 -5.27 -0.41 7.30
N CYS A 40 -4.26 -0.03 6.49
CA CYS A 40 -4.20 1.26 5.78
C CYS A 40 -4.44 2.48 6.69
N GLY A 41 -4.03 2.40 7.96
CA GLY A 41 -4.16 3.49 8.93
C GLY A 41 -5.57 3.64 9.53
N THR A 42 -6.43 2.61 9.42
CA THR A 42 -7.77 2.62 10.02
C THR A 42 -7.78 2.23 11.50
N GLY A 43 -6.65 1.78 12.07
CA GLY A 43 -6.55 1.44 13.48
C GLY A 43 -7.45 0.26 13.86
N GLY A 44 -7.49 -0.78 13.02
CA GLY A 44 -8.28 -1.99 13.19
C GLY A 44 -9.75 -1.85 12.82
N ALA A 45 -10.19 -0.72 12.26
CA ALA A 45 -11.59 -0.52 11.92
C ALA A 45 -12.06 -1.39 10.75
N ILE A 46 -11.16 -1.74 9.83
CA ILE A 46 -11.45 -2.72 8.77
C ILE A 46 -11.70 -4.10 9.38
N ASP A 47 -10.85 -4.57 10.31
CA ASP A 47 -11.01 -5.88 10.95
C ASP A 47 -12.36 -6.00 11.68
N ARG A 48 -12.77 -4.94 12.38
CA ARG A 48 -14.10 -4.89 13.03
C ARG A 48 -15.24 -5.02 12.02
N LEU A 49 -15.18 -4.28 10.91
CA LEU A 49 -16.19 -4.37 9.85
C LEU A 49 -16.27 -5.78 9.26
N LEU A 50 -15.12 -6.41 8.99
CA LEU A 50 -15.09 -7.72 8.35
C LEU A 50 -15.60 -8.83 9.29
N ALA A 51 -15.36 -8.70 10.59
CA ALA A 51 -15.97 -9.57 11.60
C ALA A 51 -17.50 -9.40 11.65
N GLU A 52 -18.03 -8.17 11.56
CA GLU A 52 -19.48 -7.89 11.48
C GLU A 52 -20.12 -8.53 10.24
N GLU A 53 -19.45 -8.45 9.10
CA GLU A 53 -19.96 -8.96 7.81
C GLU A 53 -19.58 -10.43 7.55
N GLN A 54 -18.91 -11.10 8.50
CA GLN A 54 -18.42 -12.49 8.41
C GLN A 54 -17.57 -12.76 7.15
N ILE A 55 -16.70 -11.81 6.81
CA ILE A 55 -15.83 -11.87 5.63
C ILE A 55 -14.38 -11.99 6.07
N GLU A 56 -13.63 -12.86 5.38
CA GLU A 56 -12.20 -13.00 5.60
C GLU A 56 -11.42 -12.00 4.72
N ARG A 57 -10.27 -11.56 5.23
CA ARG A 57 -9.29 -10.78 4.44
C ARG A 57 -7.98 -11.53 4.30
N LEU A 58 -7.24 -11.16 3.27
CA LEU A 58 -5.86 -11.58 3.14
C LEU A 58 -5.04 -11.08 4.35
N PRO A 59 -4.19 -11.92 4.95
CA PRO A 59 -3.42 -11.58 6.14
C PRO A 59 -2.26 -10.64 5.81
N GLY A 60 -2.06 -9.62 6.64
CA GLY A 60 -1.00 -8.60 6.46
C GLY A 60 -1.39 -7.26 7.08
N ALA A 61 -0.48 -6.61 7.78
CA ALA A 61 -0.72 -5.33 8.46
C ALA A 61 -0.56 -4.13 7.50
N HIS A 62 0.29 -4.28 6.47
CA HIS A 62 0.57 -3.24 5.47
C HIS A 62 0.57 -3.83 4.07
N CYS A 63 0.14 -3.04 3.07
CA CYS A 63 0.18 -3.45 1.67
C CYS A 63 1.59 -3.81 1.19
N TYR A 64 2.62 -3.26 1.82
CA TYR A 64 4.02 -3.61 1.57
C TYR A 64 4.36 -5.04 2.00
N GLN A 65 3.76 -5.56 3.08
CA GLN A 65 3.95 -6.94 3.52
C GLN A 65 3.37 -7.96 2.53
N PHE A 66 2.30 -7.60 1.80
CA PHE A 66 1.77 -8.47 0.74
C PHE A 66 2.78 -8.68 -0.39
N PHE A 67 3.63 -7.68 -0.67
CA PHE A 67 4.60 -7.76 -1.77
C PHE A 67 5.98 -8.22 -1.30
N ALA A 68 6.55 -7.58 -0.29
CA ALA A 68 7.86 -7.93 0.24
C ALA A 68 7.88 -9.28 1.00
N GLY A 69 6.72 -9.73 1.47
CA GLY A 69 6.64 -10.80 2.47
C GLY A 69 6.86 -10.26 3.89
N ARG A 70 6.32 -10.97 4.89
CA ARG A 70 6.36 -10.55 6.30
C ARG A 70 7.77 -10.39 6.83
N ASP A 71 8.63 -11.39 6.62
CA ASP A 71 9.99 -11.42 7.20
C ASP A 71 10.88 -10.33 6.60
N ARG A 72 10.87 -10.19 5.27
CA ARG A 72 11.67 -9.17 4.58
C ARG A 72 11.22 -7.75 4.91
N PHE A 73 9.91 -7.53 5.07
CA PHE A 73 9.41 -6.23 5.52
C PHE A 73 9.82 -5.92 6.97
N ALA A 74 9.79 -6.92 7.86
CA ALA A 74 10.27 -6.76 9.23
C ALA A 74 11.75 -6.39 9.27
N GLU A 75 12.61 -7.10 8.52
CA GLU A 75 14.04 -6.77 8.39
C GLU A 75 14.28 -5.33 7.92
N LEU A 76 13.56 -4.90 6.88
CA LEU A 76 13.69 -3.53 6.34
C LEU A 76 13.22 -2.48 7.35
N SER A 77 12.11 -2.73 8.03
CA SER A 77 11.55 -1.83 9.04
C SER A 77 12.43 -1.72 10.29
N ASP A 78 13.04 -2.84 10.71
CA ASP A 78 13.94 -2.87 11.86
C ASP A 78 15.29 -2.22 11.54
N ALA A 79 15.77 -2.38 10.30
CA ALA A 79 17.03 -1.78 9.85
C ALA A 79 16.94 -0.24 9.74
N GLU A 80 15.83 0.29 9.25
CA GLU A 80 15.61 1.74 9.16
C GLU A 80 14.10 2.09 9.26
N PRO A 81 13.60 2.41 10.47
CA PRO A 81 12.22 2.85 10.67
C PRO A 81 11.85 4.10 9.85
N GLY A 82 12.81 4.97 9.55
CA GLY A 82 12.66 6.15 8.69
C GLY A 82 12.61 5.82 7.19
N THR A 83 11.90 4.77 6.80
CA THR A 83 11.81 4.32 5.41
C THR A 83 10.45 4.65 4.78
N PHE A 84 10.48 5.30 3.63
CA PHE A 84 9.32 5.51 2.77
C PHE A 84 9.28 4.42 1.70
N TYR A 85 8.19 3.66 1.61
CA TYR A 85 8.09 2.52 0.70
C TYR A 85 7.32 2.88 -0.56
N LEU A 86 7.84 2.49 -1.73
CA LEU A 86 7.15 2.55 -3.02
C LEU A 86 6.82 1.15 -3.52
N THR A 87 5.63 0.99 -4.10
CA THR A 87 5.27 -0.13 -4.98
C THR A 87 5.22 0.36 -6.43
N ASP A 88 5.06 -0.53 -7.41
CA ASP A 88 4.94 -0.17 -8.83
C ASP A 88 3.79 0.83 -9.04
N PHE A 89 2.65 0.61 -8.38
CA PHE A 89 1.49 1.50 -8.47
C PHE A 89 1.80 2.90 -7.93
N LEU A 90 2.45 2.98 -6.76
CA LEU A 90 2.77 4.27 -6.15
C LEU A 90 3.88 4.99 -6.92
N ALA A 91 4.87 4.28 -7.45
CA ALA A 91 5.89 4.85 -8.33
C ALA A 91 5.27 5.49 -9.58
N ARG A 92 4.30 4.82 -10.24
CA ARG A 92 3.60 5.37 -11.42
C ARG A 92 2.73 6.58 -11.10
N ASN A 93 2.21 6.67 -9.88
CA ASN A 93 1.23 7.68 -9.48
C ASN A 93 1.74 8.65 -8.42
N PHE A 94 3.06 8.72 -8.23
CA PHE A 94 3.70 9.48 -7.15
C PHE A 94 3.25 10.94 -7.14
N GLU A 95 3.24 11.60 -8.29
CA GLU A 95 2.76 12.97 -8.45
C GLU A 95 1.30 13.15 -7.98
N LYS A 96 0.42 12.24 -8.40
CA LYS A 96 -1.03 12.34 -8.14
C LYS A 96 -1.42 11.96 -6.73
N LEU A 97 -0.64 11.09 -6.07
CA LEU A 97 -1.01 10.49 -4.79
C LEU A 97 -0.17 11.01 -3.61
N VAL A 98 1.03 11.53 -3.89
CA VAL A 98 1.94 12.07 -2.87
C VAL A 98 2.10 13.57 -3.07
N VAL A 99 2.65 14.02 -4.21
CA VAL A 99 3.01 15.43 -4.44
C VAL A 99 1.80 16.35 -4.33
N GLY A 100 0.80 16.17 -5.19
CA GLY A 100 -0.38 17.05 -5.23
C GLY A 100 -1.21 17.02 -3.94
N PRO A 101 -1.57 15.86 -3.38
CA PRO A 101 -2.35 15.80 -2.13
C PRO A 101 -1.63 16.40 -0.92
N LEU A 102 -0.29 16.33 -0.86
CA LEU A 102 0.51 16.98 0.18
C LEU A 102 0.91 18.41 -0.18
N LYS A 103 0.54 18.88 -1.39
CA LYS A 103 0.87 20.20 -1.95
C LYS A 103 2.36 20.51 -2.00
N LEU A 104 3.19 19.51 -2.28
CA LEU A 104 4.65 19.68 -2.31
C LEU A 104 5.12 20.51 -3.52
N ASP A 105 4.32 20.52 -4.59
CA ASP A 105 4.49 21.33 -5.79
C ASP A 105 4.17 22.82 -5.56
N GLU A 106 3.19 23.11 -4.70
CA GLU A 106 2.82 24.48 -4.31
C GLU A 106 3.66 25.01 -3.13
N HIS A 107 4.04 24.11 -2.21
CA HIS A 107 4.70 24.42 -0.94
C HIS A 107 5.91 23.49 -0.69
N PRO A 108 7.06 23.71 -1.36
CA PRO A 108 8.23 22.84 -1.26
C PRO A 108 8.77 22.67 0.17
N GLU A 109 8.56 23.64 1.05
CA GLU A 109 8.93 23.58 2.46
C GLU A 109 8.23 22.44 3.22
N LEU A 110 7.04 22.02 2.76
CA LEU A 110 6.30 20.89 3.35
C LEU A 110 7.03 19.56 3.16
N ARG A 111 7.93 19.47 2.17
CA ARG A 111 8.76 18.27 1.98
C ARG A 111 9.53 17.95 3.25
N ASN A 112 10.20 18.93 3.85
CA ASN A 112 10.97 18.69 5.07
C ASN A 112 10.04 18.46 6.27
N ALA A 113 8.86 19.08 6.31
CA ALA A 113 7.89 18.84 7.38
C ALA A 113 7.37 17.40 7.38
N TYR A 114 7.09 16.83 6.20
CA TYR A 114 6.56 15.47 6.08
C TYR A 114 7.66 14.40 6.04
N PHE A 115 8.75 14.67 5.33
CA PHE A 115 9.77 13.68 5.00
C PHE A 115 11.12 13.90 5.71
N GLY A 116 11.30 14.97 6.48
CA GLY A 116 12.59 15.31 7.10
C GLY A 116 13.10 14.31 8.15
N ASN A 117 12.25 13.41 8.64
CA ASN A 117 12.64 12.31 9.53
C ASN A 117 12.84 10.98 8.78
N TYR A 118 12.59 10.96 7.47
CA TYR A 118 12.89 9.81 6.63
C TYR A 118 14.34 9.88 6.17
N ARG A 119 14.97 8.71 6.05
CA ARG A 119 16.34 8.56 5.56
C ARG A 119 16.37 7.93 4.19
N LYS A 120 15.46 7.00 3.94
CA LYS A 120 15.50 6.13 2.77
C LYS A 120 14.14 6.02 2.11
N LEU A 121 14.17 5.91 0.78
CA LEU A 121 13.08 5.41 -0.02
C LEU A 121 13.44 4.00 -0.50
N VAL A 122 12.61 3.01 -0.15
CA VAL A 122 12.74 1.63 -0.64
C VAL A 122 11.67 1.38 -1.70
N PHE A 123 12.10 1.12 -2.92
CA PHE A 123 11.23 0.66 -3.99
C PHE A 123 11.11 -0.86 -3.98
N LEU A 124 9.93 -1.36 -3.62
CA LEU A 124 9.54 -2.77 -3.67
C LEU A 124 8.91 -3.03 -5.04
N SER A 125 9.68 -3.48 -6.03
CA SER A 125 9.15 -3.64 -7.39
C SER A 125 8.45 -4.98 -7.60
N GLN A 126 7.26 -4.96 -8.21
CA GLN A 126 6.53 -6.18 -8.60
C GLN A 126 6.93 -6.67 -9.99
N ALA A 127 7.27 -5.76 -10.92
CA ALA A 127 7.72 -6.09 -12.26
C ALA A 127 9.19 -5.67 -12.51
N ILE A 128 9.85 -6.36 -13.45
CA ILE A 128 11.13 -5.90 -14.01
C ILE A 128 10.81 -4.91 -15.13
N ASP A 129 10.83 -3.62 -14.79
CA ASP A 129 10.49 -2.51 -15.69
C ASP A 129 11.44 -1.34 -15.43
N SER A 130 12.25 -0.99 -16.43
CA SER A 130 13.23 0.08 -16.32
C SER A 130 12.60 1.46 -16.13
N GLU A 131 11.39 1.66 -16.65
CA GLU A 131 10.67 2.93 -16.52
C GLU A 131 10.14 3.11 -15.11
N LEU A 132 9.63 2.04 -14.49
CA LEU A 132 9.27 2.04 -13.06
C LEU A 132 10.47 2.37 -12.18
N LEU A 133 11.63 1.76 -12.44
CA LEU A 133 12.85 2.03 -11.69
C LEU A 133 13.27 3.50 -11.83
N ARG A 134 13.14 4.07 -13.03
CA ARG A 134 13.42 5.49 -13.29
C ARG A 134 12.47 6.40 -12.52
N MET A 135 11.17 6.10 -12.52
CA MET A 135 10.16 6.84 -11.76
C MET A 135 10.42 6.79 -10.24
N ALA A 136 10.74 5.62 -9.70
CA ALA A 136 11.03 5.45 -8.28
C ALA A 136 12.30 6.21 -7.85
N LYS A 137 13.36 6.21 -8.67
CA LYS A 137 14.56 7.02 -8.45
C LYS A 137 14.25 8.51 -8.45
N ALA A 138 13.42 8.97 -9.39
CA ALA A 138 13.01 10.37 -9.45
C ALA A 138 12.22 10.79 -8.20
N ALA A 139 11.34 9.92 -7.69
CA ALA A 139 10.62 10.17 -6.44
C ALA A 139 11.56 10.28 -5.23
N ALA A 140 12.57 9.41 -5.12
CA ALA A 140 13.57 9.49 -4.05
C ALA A 140 14.40 10.79 -4.12
N GLN A 141 14.80 11.19 -5.32
CA GLN A 141 15.49 12.46 -5.55
C GLN A 141 14.62 13.66 -5.19
N TYR A 142 13.34 13.64 -5.56
CA TYR A 142 12.38 14.70 -5.24
C TYR A 142 12.23 14.86 -3.72
N LEU A 143 12.13 13.74 -3.00
CA LEU A 143 12.00 13.71 -1.54
C LEU A 143 13.32 13.90 -0.78
N ASP A 144 14.46 13.89 -1.47
CA ASP A 144 15.80 13.99 -0.88
C ASP A 144 16.13 12.81 0.07
N LEU A 145 15.83 11.60 -0.40
CA LEU A 145 16.02 10.35 0.34
C LEU A 145 17.01 9.43 -0.38
N GLU A 146 17.76 8.64 0.38
CA GLU A 146 18.58 7.57 -0.17
C GLU A 146 17.70 6.55 -0.90
N PHE A 147 18.13 6.07 -2.06
CA PHE A 147 17.34 5.15 -2.87
C PHE A 147 17.84 3.71 -2.73
N GLU A 148 16.92 2.80 -2.40
CA GLU A 148 17.15 1.34 -2.43
C GLU A 148 16.08 0.66 -3.28
N HIS A 149 16.48 -0.31 -4.10
CA HIS A 149 15.58 -1.11 -4.91
C HIS A 149 15.62 -2.56 -4.47
N VAL A 150 14.45 -3.10 -4.15
CA VAL A 150 14.24 -4.51 -3.81
C VAL A 150 13.21 -5.07 -4.77
N HIS A 151 13.61 -6.01 -5.63
CA HIS A 151 12.64 -6.73 -6.45
C HIS A 151 11.98 -7.85 -5.64
N CYS A 152 10.66 -7.80 -5.51
CA CYS A 152 9.88 -8.74 -4.72
C CYS A 152 8.89 -9.58 -5.54
N GLY A 153 8.65 -9.24 -6.81
CA GLY A 153 7.61 -9.87 -7.61
C GLY A 153 6.22 -9.68 -6.98
N TYR A 154 5.31 -10.62 -7.26
CA TYR A 154 4.00 -10.71 -6.60
C TYR A 154 3.99 -11.75 -5.45
N GLY A 155 5.16 -12.27 -5.05
CA GLY A 155 5.29 -13.54 -4.33
C GLY A 155 4.35 -13.74 -3.15
N GLY A 156 4.37 -12.83 -2.16
CA GLY A 156 3.50 -12.94 -0.98
C GLY A 156 2.01 -12.93 -1.32
N LEU A 157 1.61 -12.13 -2.30
CA LEU A 157 0.23 -12.08 -2.78
C LEU A 157 -0.17 -13.37 -3.51
N GLU A 158 0.71 -13.95 -4.33
CA GLU A 158 0.44 -15.21 -5.03
C GLU A 158 0.26 -16.37 -4.06
N ALA A 159 1.13 -16.48 -3.05
CA ALA A 159 1.04 -17.51 -2.01
C ALA A 159 -0.26 -17.41 -1.21
N GLU A 160 -0.66 -16.20 -0.81
CA GLU A 160 -1.90 -15.97 -0.06
C GLU A 160 -3.14 -16.24 -0.93
N LEU A 161 -3.12 -15.84 -2.21
CA LEU A 161 -4.21 -16.14 -3.14
C LEU A 161 -4.37 -17.65 -3.39
N GLN A 162 -3.26 -18.40 -3.48
CA GLN A 162 -3.31 -19.86 -3.60
C GLN A 162 -3.85 -20.52 -2.33
N ALA A 163 -3.48 -20.04 -1.15
CA ALA A 163 -3.98 -20.55 0.12
C ALA A 163 -5.50 -20.35 0.23
N VAL A 164 -5.98 -19.15 -0.14
CA VAL A 164 -7.41 -18.82 -0.14
C VAL A 164 -8.20 -19.57 -1.22
N ALA A 165 -7.62 -19.79 -2.40
CA ALA A 165 -8.29 -20.52 -3.48
C ALA A 165 -8.40 -22.04 -3.21
N SER A 166 -7.57 -22.56 -2.32
CA SER A 166 -7.50 -24.00 -1.99
C SER A 166 -8.33 -24.40 -0.76
N GLY A 167 -8.93 -23.44 -0.05
CA GLY A 167 -9.84 -23.65 1.11
C GLY A 167 -11.25 -23.16 0.84
#